data_AF-A0A378U4R0-F1
#
_entry.id   AF-A0A378U4R0-F1
#
_cell.length_a   1.000
_cell.length_b   1.000
_cell.length_c   1.000
_cell.angle_alpha   90.00
_cell.angle_beta   90.00
_cell.angle_gamma   90.00
#
_symmetry.space_group_name_H-M   'P 1'
#
loop_
_entity.id
_entity.type
_entity.pdbx_description
1 polymer ?
#
loop_
_entity_poly.entity_id
_entity_poly.type
_entity_poly.pdbx_seq_one_letter_code
_entity_poly.pdbx_strand_id
1 'polypeptide(L)'
;MTVAIGVSLKDQVSNLAAGVLIVVFHPFRRGDYVEVGGQTGTVQEITLVNTRIRTPNNHEVIIPNGDIMTSASINYSSLPNRRIEVPVGIGYDSDIKTTPHHDADGTRA
;
A
#
# COMPACT_ATOMS: atom_id res chain seq x y z
N MET A 1 5.11 18.64 36.51
CA MET A 1 4.70 19.32 35.25
C MET A 1 5.64 19.07 34.07
N THR A 2 6.87 18.59 34.25
CA THR A 2 7.84 18.36 33.15
C THR A 2 7.45 17.24 32.18
N VAL A 3 6.73 16.21 32.66
CA VAL A 3 6.28 15.08 31.84
C VAL A 3 5.24 15.52 30.78
N ALA A 4 4.44 16.56 31.06
CA ALA A 4 3.38 17.00 30.17
C ALA A 4 3.91 17.57 28.84
N ILE A 5 5.05 18.26 28.86
CA ILE A 5 5.68 18.81 27.64
C ILE A 5 6.27 17.68 26.78
N GLY A 6 6.83 16.65 27.40
CA GLY A 6 7.38 15.48 26.70
C GLY A 6 6.31 14.63 26.02
N VAL A 7 5.10 14.54 26.59
CA VAL A 7 3.99 13.79 26.00
C VAL A 7 3.46 14.49 24.75
N SER A 8 3.38 15.82 24.72
CA SER A 8 2.89 16.58 23.55
C SER A 8 3.81 16.52 22.33
N LEU A 9 5.11 16.34 22.53
CA LEU A 9 6.11 16.27 21.44
C LEU A 9 6.33 14.84 20.93
N LYS A 10 5.86 13.83 21.67
CA LYS A 10 6.06 12.42 21.35
C LYS A 10 5.64 12.09 19.92
N ASP A 11 4.50 12.60 19.50
CA ASP A 11 3.95 12.31 18.17
C ASP A 11 4.75 13.01 17.05
N GLN A 12 5.23 14.23 17.28
CA GLN A 12 6.06 14.93 16.30
C GLN A 12 7.42 14.25 16.10
N VAL A 13 8.05 13.84 17.20
CA VAL A 13 9.34 13.11 17.17
C VAL A 13 9.18 11.73 16.53
N SER A 14 8.07 11.03 16.80
CA SER A 14 7.78 9.74 16.18
C SER A 14 7.65 9.85 14.66
N ASN A 15 6.92 10.86 14.17
CA ASN A 15 6.77 11.10 12.74
C ASN A 15 8.10 11.45 12.04
N LEU A 16 8.95 12.23 12.70
CA LEU A 16 10.28 12.58 12.20
C LEU A 16 11.19 11.35 12.08
N ALA A 17 11.24 10.53 13.14
CA ALA A 17 12.02 9.29 13.14
C ALA A 17 11.54 8.31 12.08
N ALA A 18 10.21 8.17 11.93
CA ALA A 18 9.61 7.36 10.88
C ALA A 18 9.99 7.84 9.47
N GLY A 19 10.00 9.16 9.22
CA GLY A 19 10.43 9.72 7.95
C GLY A 19 11.88 9.36 7.60
N VAL A 20 12.80 9.48 8.57
CA VAL A 20 14.20 9.07 8.38
C VAL A 20 14.31 7.58 8.09
N LEU A 21 13.58 6.73 8.81
CA LEU A 21 13.60 5.28 8.61
C LEU A 21 13.04 4.88 7.23
N ILE A 22 11.99 5.54 6.74
CA ILE A 22 11.46 5.34 5.39
C ILE A 22 12.52 5.67 4.35
N VAL A 23 13.27 6.75 4.53
CA VAL A 23 14.36 7.14 3.62
C VAL A 23 15.58 6.23 3.75
N VAL A 24 15.85 5.62 4.91
CA VAL A 24 16.97 4.68 5.06
C VAL A 24 16.64 3.32 4.45
N PHE A 25 15.50 2.74 4.82
CA PHE A 25 15.12 1.38 4.43
C PHE A 25 14.42 1.31 3.07
N HIS A 26 13.88 2.43 2.57
CA HIS A 26 13.15 2.51 1.30
C HIS A 26 12.10 1.39 1.09
N PRO A 27 11.16 1.17 2.04
CA PRO A 27 10.13 0.11 1.91
C PRO A 27 9.19 0.34 0.71
N PHE A 28 9.03 1.58 0.29
CA PHE A 28 8.29 1.99 -0.91
C PHE A 28 8.91 3.28 -1.44
N ARG A 29 8.74 3.53 -2.74
CA ARG A 29 9.30 4.69 -3.43
C ARG A 29 8.20 5.58 -3.98
N ARG A 30 8.58 6.82 -4.30
CA ARG A 30 7.72 7.72 -5.07
C ARG A 30 7.32 7.05 -6.39
N GLY A 31 6.03 7.00 -6.67
CA GLY A 31 5.46 6.33 -7.84
C GLY A 31 4.92 4.92 -7.57
N ASP A 32 5.23 4.32 -6.42
CA ASP A 32 4.68 3.01 -6.07
C ASP A 32 3.19 3.12 -5.75
N TYR A 33 2.41 2.11 -6.16
CA TYR A 33 1.03 1.94 -5.74
C TYR A 33 0.99 1.15 -4.42
N VAL A 34 0.56 1.81 -3.35
CA VAL A 34 0.61 1.29 -1.99
C VAL A 34 -0.73 1.47 -1.27
N GLU A 35 -0.96 0.64 -0.27
CA GLU A 35 -2.01 0.83 0.72
C GLU A 35 -1.37 1.07 2.09
N VAL A 36 -1.62 2.25 2.63
CA VAL A 36 -1.06 2.74 3.89
C VAL A 36 -2.12 3.53 4.64
N GLY A 37 -2.21 3.35 5.96
CA GLY A 37 -3.20 4.05 6.79
C GLY A 37 -4.66 3.79 6.38
N GLY A 38 -4.95 2.61 5.81
CA GLY A 38 -6.29 2.26 5.31
C GLY A 38 -6.69 2.99 4.02
N GLN A 39 -5.75 3.65 3.34
CA GLN A 39 -5.97 4.36 2.09
C GLN A 39 -5.07 3.78 1.00
N THR A 40 -5.65 3.49 -0.16
CA THR A 40 -4.93 2.92 -1.31
C THR A 40 -4.68 4.00 -2.35
N GLY A 41 -3.44 4.11 -2.83
CA GLY A 41 -3.09 5.11 -3.83
C GLY A 41 -1.64 5.05 -4.30
N THR A 42 -1.27 5.95 -5.19
CA THR A 42 0.11 6.12 -5.67
C THR A 42 0.85 7.13 -4.80
N VAL A 43 2.06 6.79 -4.34
CA VAL A 43 2.91 7.71 -3.58
C VAL A 43 3.35 8.86 -4.47
N GLN A 44 2.93 10.09 -4.12
CA GLN A 44 3.32 11.30 -4.85
C GLN A 44 4.58 11.93 -4.29
N GLU A 45 4.71 11.98 -2.97
CA GLU A 45 5.84 12.63 -2.31
C GLU A 45 6.00 12.06 -0.90
N ILE A 46 7.25 11.89 -0.47
CA ILE A 46 7.61 11.53 0.89
C ILE A 46 8.36 12.73 1.46
N THR A 47 7.75 13.41 2.43
CA THR A 47 8.35 14.51 3.18
C THR A 47 8.85 13.99 4.53
N LEU A 48 9.59 14.81 5.26
CA LEU A 48 10.22 14.42 6.54
C LEU A 48 9.22 13.92 7.60
N VAL A 49 7.99 14.44 7.59
CA VAL A 49 7.00 14.20 8.67
C VAL A 49 5.75 13.49 8.15
N ASN A 50 5.45 13.62 6.86
CA ASN A 50 4.25 13.09 6.22
C ASN A 50 4.55 12.57 4.81
N THR A 51 3.70 11.67 4.36
CA THR A 51 3.71 11.10 3.01
C THR A 51 2.41 11.44 2.32
N ARG A 52 2.50 11.89 1.07
CA ARG A 52 1.37 12.24 0.22
C ARG A 52 1.10 11.10 -0.74
N ILE A 53 -0.13 10.60 -0.74
CA ILE A 53 -0.60 9.62 -1.69
C ILE A 53 -1.76 10.19 -2.50
N ARG A 54 -1.82 9.84 -3.79
CA ARG A 54 -2.96 10.14 -4.65
C ARG A 54 -3.81 8.89 -4.81
N THR A 55 -5.04 8.96 -4.34
CA THR A 55 -6.02 7.90 -4.54
C THR A 55 -6.44 7.80 -6.02
N PRO A 56 -7.01 6.66 -6.45
CA PRO A 56 -7.53 6.50 -7.83
C PRO A 56 -8.60 7.53 -8.19
N ASN A 57 -9.32 8.04 -7.18
CA ASN A 57 -10.35 9.07 -7.32
C ASN A 57 -9.77 10.49 -7.43
N ASN A 58 -8.46 10.62 -7.63
CA ASN A 58 -7.75 11.89 -7.73
C ASN A 58 -7.83 12.77 -6.46
N HIS A 59 -7.99 12.15 -5.29
CA HIS A 59 -7.84 12.85 -4.01
C HIS A 59 -6.41 12.74 -3.50
N GLU A 60 -5.87 13.86 -3.00
CA GLU A 60 -4.61 13.90 -2.26
C GLU A 60 -4.88 13.56 -0.79
N VAL A 61 -4.21 12.53 -0.28
CA VAL A 61 -4.28 12.11 1.11
C VAL A 61 -2.91 12.30 1.74
N ILE A 62 -2.88 13.01 2.86
CA ILE A 62 -1.66 13.32 3.62
C ILE A 62 -1.67 12.45 4.87
N ILE A 63 -0.69 11.57 4.99
CA ILE A 63 -0.59 10.60 6.08
C ILE A 63 0.68 10.88 6.88
N PRO A 64 0.62 11.02 8.21
CA PRO A 64 1.81 11.14 9.05
C PRO A 64 2.70 9.89 8.94
N ASN A 65 4.02 10.07 8.87
CA ASN A 65 4.95 8.95 8.67
C ASN A 65 4.92 7.94 9.84
N GLY A 66 4.63 8.41 11.05
CA GLY A 66 4.46 7.57 12.24
C GLY A 66 3.28 6.61 12.11
N ASP A 67 2.17 7.05 11.50
CA ASP A 67 1.01 6.20 11.24
C ASP A 67 1.34 5.12 10.19
N ILE A 68 2.19 5.44 9.21
CA ILE A 68 2.65 4.50 8.18
C ILE A 68 3.58 3.43 8.77
N MET A 69 4.44 3.81 9.73
CA MET A 69 5.36 2.87 10.38
C MET A 69 4.69 2.01 11.46
N THR A 70 3.57 2.45 12.02
CA THR A 70 2.80 1.68 13.01
C THR A 70 1.78 0.74 12.36
N SER A 71 1.25 1.12 11.19
CA SER A 71 0.27 0.33 10.44
C SER A 71 0.92 -0.57 9.41
N ALA A 72 0.28 -1.69 9.08
CA ALA A 72 0.74 -2.54 7.98
C ALA A 72 0.67 -1.77 6.64
N SER A 73 1.76 -1.81 5.88
CA SER A 73 1.92 -1.18 4.58
C SER A 73 1.98 -2.25 3.50
N ILE A 74 1.11 -2.17 2.50
CA ILE A 74 1.08 -3.13 1.38
C ILE A 74 1.55 -2.42 0.12
N ASN A 75 2.69 -2.84 -0.43
CA ASN A 75 3.18 -2.33 -1.71
C ASN A 75 2.80 -3.28 -2.85
N TYR A 76 1.90 -2.83 -3.73
CA TYR A 76 1.44 -3.60 -4.88
C TYR A 76 2.37 -3.51 -6.09
N SER A 77 3.33 -2.58 -6.07
CA SER A 77 4.28 -2.35 -7.16
C SER A 77 5.62 -3.05 -6.97
N SER A 78 5.88 -3.61 -5.78
CA SER A 78 7.18 -4.21 -5.44
C SER A 78 7.39 -5.60 -6.03
N LEU A 79 6.34 -6.32 -6.44
CA LEU A 79 6.42 -7.66 -7.01
C LEU A 79 5.83 -7.67 -8.43
N PRO A 80 6.55 -8.23 -9.43
CA PRO A 80 6.09 -8.23 -10.83
C PRO A 80 4.87 -9.13 -11.08
N ASN A 81 4.66 -10.13 -10.23
CA ASN A 81 3.54 -11.07 -10.35
C ASN A 81 2.47 -10.74 -9.32
N ARG A 82 1.32 -10.25 -9.78
CA ARG A 82 0.13 -10.05 -8.95
C ARG A 82 -0.78 -11.27 -9.05
N ARG A 83 -0.96 -12.00 -7.96
CA ARG A 83 -1.96 -13.08 -7.90
C ARG A 83 -3.34 -12.44 -7.76
N ILE A 84 -4.15 -12.51 -8.82
CA ILE A 84 -5.55 -12.09 -8.82
C ILE A 84 -6.37 -13.35 -8.63
N GLU A 85 -7.01 -13.52 -7.48
CA GLU A 85 -8.06 -14.51 -7.32
C GLU A 85 -9.33 -13.91 -7.91
N VAL A 86 -9.71 -14.34 -9.12
CA VAL A 86 -10.99 -14.00 -9.74
C VAL A 86 -11.99 -15.07 -9.32
N PRO A 87 -12.93 -14.80 -8.40
CA PRO A 87 -14.02 -15.74 -8.13
C PRO A 87 -14.96 -15.74 -9.34
N VAL A 88 -14.80 -16.75 -10.21
CA VAL A 88 -15.73 -16.98 -11.31
C VAL A 88 -16.99 -17.62 -10.71
N GLY A 89 -18.04 -16.81 -10.55
CA GLY A 89 -19.38 -17.31 -10.23
C GLY A 89 -20.04 -17.84 -11.49
N ILE A 90 -20.18 -19.16 -11.61
CA ILE A 90 -21.02 -19.76 -12.65
C ILE A 90 -22.49 -19.61 -12.26
N GLY A 91 -23.31 -19.06 -13.16
CA GLY A 91 -24.77 -19.13 -13.03
C GLY A 91 -25.22 -20.59 -13.12
N TYR A 92 -26.22 -20.98 -12.34
CA TYR A 92 -26.70 -22.37 -12.26
C TYR A 92 -27.26 -22.93 -13.59
N ASP A 93 -27.50 -22.09 -14.60
CA ASP A 93 -27.94 -22.48 -15.95
C ASP A 93 -26.77 -22.68 -16.96
N SER A 94 -25.52 -22.50 -16.52
CA SER A 94 -24.34 -22.66 -17.38
C SER A 94 -23.90 -24.12 -17.42
N ASP A 95 -24.01 -24.77 -18.59
CA ASP A 95 -23.52 -26.12 -18.85
C ASP A 95 -22.01 -26.21 -18.64
N ILE A 96 -21.62 -26.88 -17.55
CA ILE A 96 -20.24 -27.16 -17.13
C ILE A 96 -19.41 -27.94 -18.18
N LYS A 97 -20.02 -28.46 -19.25
CA LYS A 97 -19.31 -29.22 -20.29
C LYS A 97 -18.68 -28.40 -21.41
N THR A 98 -19.03 -27.11 -21.56
CA THR A 98 -18.49 -26.26 -22.65
C THR A 98 -17.59 -25.14 -22.16
N THR A 99 -17.15 -25.16 -20.91
CA THR A 99 -16.13 -24.21 -20.45
C THR A 99 -14.77 -24.85 -20.70
N PRO A 100 -13.95 -24.32 -21.64
CA PRO A 100 -12.61 -24.83 -21.84
C PRO A 100 -11.84 -24.58 -20.54
N HIS A 101 -11.49 -25.66 -19.87
CA HIS A 101 -10.43 -25.71 -18.88
C HIS A 101 -9.14 -25.27 -19.57
N HIS A 102 -8.90 -23.96 -19.65
CA HIS A 102 -7.61 -23.41 -20.05
C HIS A 102 -6.71 -23.36 -18.81
N ASP A 103 -6.57 -24.54 -18.20
CA ASP A 103 -5.51 -24.85 -17.25
C ASP A 103 -4.17 -24.78 -17.99
N ALA A 104 -3.15 -24.38 -17.24
CA ALA A 104 -1.83 -24.04 -17.68
C ALA A 104 -1.13 -25.10 -18.55
N ASP A 105 -0.65 -24.72 -19.73
CA ASP A 105 0.68 -25.09 -20.24
C ASP A 105 1.08 -24.18 -21.41
N GLY A 106 2.36 -23.81 -21.52
CA GLY A 106 2.83 -23.11 -22.72
C GLY A 106 3.98 -22.10 -22.62
N THR A 107 4.76 -22.03 -21.53
CA THR A 107 6.15 -21.57 -21.68
C THR A 107 6.94 -22.71 -22.29
N ARG A 108 7.01 -22.76 -23.64
CA ARG A 108 8.13 -23.25 -24.48
C ARG A 108 7.69 -23.55 -25.92
N ALA A 109 7.88 -22.57 -26.82
CA ALA A 109 8.51 -22.71 -28.14
C ALA A 109 8.66 -21.30 -28.76
#